data_AF-A0A9P9I5E0-F1
#
_entry.id   AF-A0A9P9I5E0-F1
#
_cell.length_a   1.000
_cell.length_b   1.000
_cell.length_c   1.000
_cell.angle_alpha   90.00
_cell.angle_beta   90.00
_cell.angle_gamma   90.00
#
_symmetry.space_group_name_H-M   'P 1'
#
loop_
_entity.id
_entity.type
_entity.pdbx_description
1 polymer ?
#
loop_
_entity_poly.entity_id
_entity_poly.type
_entity_poly.pdbx_seq_one_letter_code
_entity_poly.pdbx_strand_id
1 'polypeptide(L)'
;MASSNHFRTLAYAFFFTSMAINLSSIRARRSSDRESHDVRCRMVQELVTRLRNGEHIPLDEIERTKRLAGGTATLAKPPTGDKIPWREVFFGHR
;
A
#
# COMPACT_ATOMS: atom_id res chain seq x y z
N MET A 1 23.41 -21.51 41.82
CA MET A 1 22.19 -20.67 41.76
C MET A 1 22.24 -19.51 40.74
N ALA A 2 23.38 -19.16 40.14
CA ALA A 2 23.46 -18.05 39.17
C ALA A 2 22.94 -18.37 37.75
N SER A 3 23.02 -19.64 37.31
CA SER A 3 22.66 -20.06 35.94
C SER A 3 21.17 -19.87 35.58
N SER A 4 20.24 -20.08 36.53
CA SER A 4 18.80 -19.95 36.28
C SER A 4 18.36 -18.51 36.02
N ASN A 5 19.07 -17.54 36.57
CA ASN A 5 18.72 -16.13 36.39
C ASN A 5 19.11 -15.65 34.98
N HIS A 6 20.29 -16.05 34.48
CA HIS A 6 20.70 -15.72 33.12
C HIS A 6 19.80 -16.33 32.05
N PHE A 7 19.36 -17.58 32.25
CA PHE A 7 18.41 -18.22 31.34
C PHE A 7 17.07 -17.47 31.29
N ARG A 8 16.55 -17.04 32.45
CA ARG A 8 15.33 -16.22 32.51
C ARG A 8 15.52 -14.88 31.82
N THR A 9 16.63 -14.19 32.05
CA THR A 9 16.92 -12.90 31.39
C THR A 9 17.01 -13.05 29.86
N LEU A 10 17.64 -14.10 29.37
CA LEU A 10 17.72 -14.40 27.93
C LEU A 10 16.33 -14.72 27.34
N ALA A 11 15.52 -15.50 28.05
CA ALA A 11 14.15 -15.80 27.63
C ALA A 11 13.29 -14.52 27.55
N TYR A 12 13.39 -13.63 28.54
CA TYR A 12 12.70 -12.34 28.51
C TYR A 12 13.20 -11.45 27.37
N ALA A 13 14.51 -11.34 27.17
CA ALA A 13 15.08 -10.53 26.10
C ALA A 13 14.61 -11.03 24.72
N PHE A 14 14.55 -12.34 24.50
CA PHE A 14 14.04 -12.92 23.26
C PHE A 14 12.56 -12.62 23.05
N PHE A 15 11.73 -12.77 24.09
CA PHE A 15 10.30 -12.45 24.03
C PHE A 15 10.05 -10.97 23.71
N PHE A 16 10.73 -10.06 24.40
CA PHE A 16 10.58 -8.63 24.17
C PHE A 16 11.06 -8.22 22.78
N THR A 17 12.17 -8.79 22.29
CA THR A 17 12.67 -8.49 20.95
C THR A 17 11.72 -9.01 19.87
N SER A 18 11.22 -10.23 20.01
CA SER A 18 10.22 -10.81 19.10
C SER A 18 8.93 -9.98 19.07
N MET A 19 8.42 -9.57 20.23
CA MET A 19 7.23 -8.73 20.34
C MET A 19 7.45 -7.35 19.73
N ALA A 20 8.63 -6.74 19.93
CA ALA A 20 8.99 -5.45 19.34
C ALA A 20 9.04 -5.52 17.80
N ILE A 21 9.63 -6.58 17.23
CA ILE A 21 9.68 -6.80 15.78
C ILE A 21 8.27 -6.99 15.21
N ASN A 22 7.43 -7.75 15.89
CA ASN A 22 6.05 -7.98 15.47
C ASN A 22 5.23 -6.68 15.47
N LEU A 23 5.30 -5.91 16.56
CA LEU A 23 4.64 -4.60 16.68
C LEU A 23 5.14 -3.60 15.63
N SER A 24 6.45 -3.57 15.37
CA SER A 24 7.04 -2.74 14.32
C SER A 24 6.51 -3.13 12.93
N SER A 25 6.45 -4.44 12.65
CA SER A 25 5.92 -4.97 11.39
C SER A 25 4.43 -4.64 11.20
N ILE A 26 3.62 -4.76 12.25
CA ILE A 26 2.19 -4.39 12.23
C ILE A 26 2.04 -2.88 12.02
N ARG A 27 2.86 -2.06 12.70
CA ARG A 27 2.83 -0.60 12.54
C ARG A 27 3.18 -0.19 11.12
N ALA A 28 4.23 -0.78 10.54
CA ALA A 28 4.66 -0.52 9.16
C ALA A 28 3.58 -0.92 8.14
N ARG A 29 2.90 -2.06 8.35
CA ARG A 29 1.75 -2.47 7.52
C ARG A 29 0.61 -1.46 7.63
N ARG A 30 0.22 -1.08 8.85
CA ARG A 30 -0.86 -0.09 9.06
C ARG A 30 -0.54 1.28 8.49
N SER A 31 0.71 1.74 8.55
CA SER A 31 1.10 3.01 7.92
C SER A 31 1.08 2.91 6.40
N SER A 32 1.55 1.80 5.84
CA SER A 32 1.49 1.55 4.39
C SER A 32 0.04 1.47 3.89
N ASP A 33 -0.84 0.81 4.64
CA ASP A 33 -2.27 0.73 4.29
C ASP A 33 -2.90 2.12 4.30
N ARG A 34 -2.65 2.93 5.33
CA ARG A 34 -3.14 4.31 5.41
C ARG A 34 -2.63 5.17 4.25
N GLU A 35 -1.34 5.11 3.95
CA GLU A 35 -0.74 5.84 2.83
C GLU A 35 -1.36 5.42 1.50
N SER A 36 -1.60 4.12 1.31
CA SER A 36 -2.29 3.62 0.10
C SER A 36 -3.73 4.12 -0.02
N HIS A 37 -4.47 4.20 1.10
CA HIS A 37 -5.83 4.72 1.13
C HIS A 37 -5.87 6.23 0.87
N ASP A 38 -4.95 7.00 1.47
CA ASP A 38 -4.84 8.44 1.25
C ASP A 38 -4.55 8.77 -0.22
N VAL A 39 -3.65 8.02 -0.86
CA VAL A 39 -3.35 8.17 -2.29
C VAL A 39 -4.60 7.90 -3.14
N ARG A 40 -5.36 6.83 -2.85
CA ARG A 40 -6.62 6.52 -3.55
C ARG A 40 -7.64 7.62 -3.37
N CYS A 41 -7.81 8.14 -2.15
CA CYS A 41 -8.73 9.25 -1.86
C CYS A 41 -8.35 10.51 -2.64
N ARG A 42 -7.06 10.86 -2.69
CA ARG A 42 -6.57 12.01 -3.47
C ARG A 42 -6.82 11.85 -4.97
N MET A 43 -6.56 10.67 -5.54
CA MET A 43 -6.84 10.40 -6.96
C MET A 43 -8.32 10.58 -7.30
N VAL A 44 -9.22 10.04 -6.47
CA VAL A 44 -10.67 10.19 -6.68
C VAL A 44 -11.10 11.65 -6.51
N GLN A 45 -10.60 12.35 -5.49
CA GLN A 45 -10.92 13.74 -5.24
C GLN A 45 -10.46 14.66 -6.39
N GLU A 46 -9.30 14.37 -6.98
CA GLU A 46 -8.80 15.09 -8.16
C GLU A 46 -9.70 14.88 -9.37
N LEU A 47 -10.08 13.63 -9.67
CA LEU A 47 -11.04 13.34 -10.75
C LEU A 47 -12.37 14.05 -10.55
N VAL A 48 -12.90 14.03 -9.32
CA VAL A 48 -14.17 14.71 -8.99
C VAL A 48 -14.04 16.22 -9.18
N THR A 49 -12.89 16.80 -8.81
CA THR A 49 -12.62 18.23 -8.98
C THR A 49 -12.57 18.61 -10.46
N ARG A 50 -11.86 17.84 -11.28
CA ARG A 50 -11.76 18.05 -12.73
C ARG A 50 -13.12 17.90 -13.42
N LEU A 51 -13.91 16.88 -13.07
CA LEU A 51 -15.28 16.71 -13.56
C LEU A 51 -16.18 17.88 -13.16
N ARG A 52 -16.07 18.37 -11.92
CA ARG A 52 -16.81 19.56 -11.45
C ARG A 52 -16.42 20.83 -12.21
N ASN A 53 -15.16 20.94 -12.61
CA ASN A 53 -14.66 22.06 -13.42
C ASN A 53 -15.08 21.96 -14.89
N GLY A 54 -15.81 20.90 -15.28
CA GLY A 54 -16.25 20.69 -16.66
C GLY A 54 -15.13 20.23 -17.59
N GLU A 55 -14.00 19.76 -17.05
CA GLU A 55 -12.93 19.19 -17.87
C GLU A 55 -13.39 17.88 -18.50
N HIS A 56 -13.11 17.73 -19.80
CA HIS A 56 -13.34 16.46 -20.49
C HIS A 56 -12.24 15.46 -20.10
N ILE A 57 -12.59 14.49 -19.26
CA ILE A 57 -11.69 13.40 -18.87
C ILE A 57 -11.98 12.20 -19.79
N PRO A 58 -11.01 11.76 -20.62
CA PRO A 58 -11.18 10.59 -21.46
C PRO A 58 -11.36 9.32 -20.60
N LEU A 59 -12.20 8.40 -21.08
CA LEU A 59 -12.49 7.13 -20.39
C LEU A 59 -11.21 6.33 -20.08
N ASP A 60 -10.21 6.39 -20.95
CA ASP A 60 -8.91 5.73 -20.76
C ASP A 60 -8.15 6.25 -19.54
N GLU A 61 -8.24 7.55 -19.26
CA GLU A 61 -7.64 8.17 -18.09
C GLU A 61 -8.34 7.70 -16.82
N ILE A 62 -9.69 7.64 -16.84
CA ILE A 62 -10.50 7.13 -15.73
C ILE A 62 -10.15 5.67 -15.43
N GLU A 63 -10.08 4.82 -16.46
CA GLU A 63 -9.68 3.41 -16.31
C GLU A 63 -8.28 3.27 -15.73
N ARG A 64 -7.34 4.11 -16.17
CA ARG A 64 -5.98 4.10 -15.63
C ARG A 64 -5.94 4.52 -14.17
N THR A 65 -6.62 5.60 -13.77
CA THR A 65 -6.74 5.98 -12.35
C THR A 65 -7.41 4.89 -11.52
N LYS A 66 -8.40 4.18 -12.07
CA LYS A 66 -9.02 3.03 -11.40
C LYS A 66 -8.03 1.88 -11.21
N ARG A 67 -7.19 1.57 -12.21
CA ARG A 67 -6.13 0.54 -12.10
C ARG A 67 -5.06 0.94 -11.09
N LEU A 68 -4.63 2.20 -11.09
CA LEU A 68 -3.63 2.74 -10.15
C LEU A 68 -4.17 2.77 -8.72
N ALA A 69 -5.42 3.19 -8.55
CA ALA A 69 -6.10 3.14 -7.26
C ALA A 69 -6.39 1.70 -6.81
N GLY A 70 -6.59 0.75 -7.72
CA GLY A 70 -6.82 -0.67 -7.41
C GLY A 70 -5.57 -1.48 -7.01
N GLY A 71 -4.38 -0.89 -7.11
CA GLY A 71 -3.11 -1.57 -6.84
C GLY A 71 -3.05 -2.32 -5.50
N THR A 72 -2.78 -3.63 -5.60
CA THR A 72 -2.50 -4.68 -4.58
C THR A 72 -3.59 -5.22 -3.66
N ALA A 73 -4.83 -4.71 -3.65
CA ALA A 73 -5.80 -5.11 -2.60
C ALA A 73 -7.03 -5.91 -3.05
N THR A 74 -7.37 -5.98 -4.34
CA THR A 74 -8.65 -6.59 -4.76
C THR A 74 -8.45 -7.78 -5.68
N LEU A 75 -8.72 -8.95 -5.09
CA LEU A 75 -9.19 -10.19 -5.69
C LEU A 75 -10.17 -9.95 -6.85
N ALA A 76 -9.65 -9.81 -8.06
CA ALA A 76 -10.34 -10.16 -9.30
C ALA A 76 -9.25 -10.43 -10.33
N LYS A 77 -9.11 -11.71 -10.68
CA LYS A 77 -8.31 -12.28 -11.77
C LYS A 77 -7.75 -11.21 -12.74
N PRO A 78 -6.42 -10.98 -12.81
CA PRO A 78 -5.88 -10.14 -13.86
C PRO A 78 -6.24 -10.80 -15.21
N PRO A 79 -6.78 -10.06 -16.20
CA PRO A 79 -6.63 -10.50 -17.57
C PRO A 79 -5.14 -10.37 -17.87
N THR A 80 -4.45 -11.51 -17.77
CA THR A 80 -3.17 -11.82 -18.43
C THR A 80 -2.04 -10.80 -18.24
N GLY A 81 -1.07 -11.18 -17.40
CA GLY A 81 0.35 -11.07 -17.78
C GLY A 81 1.09 -9.75 -17.58
N ASP A 82 0.46 -8.58 -17.65
CA ASP A 82 1.25 -7.35 -17.74
C ASP A 82 1.38 -6.61 -16.41
N LYS A 83 2.57 -6.75 -15.80
CA LYS A 83 3.08 -5.80 -14.81
C LYS A 83 3.13 -4.44 -15.49
N ILE A 84 2.19 -3.56 -15.16
CA ILE A 84 2.17 -2.17 -15.64
C ILE A 84 3.53 -1.51 -15.28
N PRO A 85 4.40 -1.24 -16.26
CA PRO A 85 5.70 -0.65 -15.98
C PRO A 85 5.51 0.80 -15.54
N TRP A 86 6.31 1.24 -14.56
CA TRP A 86 6.31 2.63 -14.04
C TRP A 86 6.33 3.70 -15.15
N ARG A 87 6.93 3.37 -16.28
CA ARG A 87 6.96 4.22 -17.47
C ARG A 87 5.57 4.58 -17.99
N GLU A 88 4.62 3.65 -17.98
CA GLU A 88 3.23 3.90 -18.37
C GLU A 88 2.52 4.82 -17.38
N VAL A 89 2.90 4.79 -16.10
CA VAL A 89 2.34 5.62 -15.02
C VAL A 89 2.73 7.09 -15.15
N PHE A 90 3.89 7.40 -15.75
CA PHE A 90 4.34 8.78 -15.93
C PHE A 90 4.11 9.34 -17.34
N PHE A 91 4.20 8.50 -18.38
CA PHE A 91 4.31 9.01 -19.75
C PHE A 91 3.11 8.70 -20.66
N GLY A 92 2.13 7.92 -20.20
CA GLY A 92 1.02 7.53 -21.07
C GLY A 92 1.38 6.43 -22.05
N HIS A 93 0.36 5.70 -22.49
CA HIS A 93 0.48 4.82 -23.64
C HIS A 93 0.51 5.70 -24.89
N ARG A 94 1.43 5.41 -25.80
CA ARG A 94 1.62 6.16 -27.04
C ARG A 94 0.55 5.82 -28.05
#